data_AF-A0A924HSN9-F1
#
_entry.id   AF-A0A924HSN9-F1
#
_cell.length_a   1.000
_cell.length_b   1.000
_cell.length_c   1.000
_cell.angle_alpha   90.00
_cell.angle_beta   90.00
_cell.angle_gamma   90.00
#
_symmetry.space_group_name_H-M   'P 1'
#
loop_
_entity.id
_entity.type
_entity.pdbx_description
1 polymer ?
#
loop_
_entity_poly.entity_id
_entity_poly.type
_entity_poly.pdbx_seq_one_letter_code
_entity_poly.pdbx_strand_id
1 'polypeptide(L)'
;MNYIEEALGFTCTGETLMGIVARPEVPATCGFIVVVGGPQYRVGSHRQFVLLSRRLAAAGYAVLRFDYRGMGDSEGLPRPFDSVSHDIAAAINALQEQVPSVQHLILWGLCDGASAALLYCHETDDPRVHALCLLNPWVRSEASQARTQVKHYYLHRLRQKDFWRKLVRGGVAWQALAGLTRNVGIALMAARKNDNSPPPGSTSKESIKAFQHRMATGWHAFTGPIMLILSGDDYTAKEFLGCLNDDPAWKNALAHPGLVRHDLPGVDHTFSTAAASAQVEALTLSLGHKVCQSPAPSRQDDLIGTDVQLGAPAQRHIRAPV
;
A
#
# COMPACT_ATOMS: atom_id res chain seq x y z
N MET A 1 14.57 -9.83 26.67
CA MET A 1 14.11 -9.28 25.38
C MET A 1 15.19 -8.32 24.90
N ASN A 2 15.60 -8.40 23.64
CA ASN A 2 16.64 -7.59 23.00
C ASN A 2 16.09 -6.33 22.31
N TYR A 3 14.88 -5.90 22.70
CA TYR A 3 14.19 -4.72 22.19
C TYR A 3 13.22 -4.19 23.25
N ILE A 4 12.78 -2.95 23.09
CA ILE A 4 11.72 -2.31 23.89
C ILE A 4 10.60 -1.76 22.99
N GLU A 5 9.40 -1.57 23.55
CA GLU A 5 8.30 -0.86 22.89
C GLU A 5 8.01 0.44 23.64
N GLU A 6 8.01 1.57 22.92
CA GLU A 6 7.80 2.90 23.49
C GLU A 6 6.65 3.59 22.73
N ALA A 7 5.73 4.21 23.47
CA ALA A 7 4.71 5.06 22.85
C ALA A 7 5.36 6.36 22.34
N LEU A 8 5.00 6.77 21.14
CA LEU A 8 5.55 7.95 20.48
C LEU A 8 4.41 8.84 20.01
N GLY A 9 4.37 10.08 20.51
CA GLY A 9 3.59 11.17 19.92
C GLY A 9 4.49 11.99 19.01
N PHE A 10 4.03 12.33 17.81
CA PHE A 10 4.78 13.15 16.85
C PHE A 10 3.84 14.05 16.04
N THR A 11 4.32 15.22 15.61
CA THR A 11 3.47 16.21 14.95
C THR A 11 3.41 16.00 13.43
N CYS A 12 2.22 16.08 12.86
CA CYS A 12 1.99 16.22 11.42
C CYS A 12 1.03 17.39 11.18
N THR A 13 1.49 18.42 10.48
CA THR A 13 0.70 19.61 10.11
C THR A 13 -0.07 20.24 11.29
N GLY A 14 0.53 20.29 12.48
CA GLY A 14 -0.09 20.86 13.68
C GLY A 14 -0.96 19.90 14.50
N GLU A 15 -1.18 18.67 14.05
CA GLU A 15 -1.91 17.62 14.80
C GLU A 15 -0.92 16.61 15.37
N THR A 16 -1.22 16.04 16.54
CA THR A 16 -0.42 14.98 17.16
C THR A 16 -0.87 13.60 16.67
N LEU A 17 0.08 12.83 16.16
CA LEU A 17 -0.12 11.45 15.73
C LEU A 17 0.48 10.52 16.76
N MET A 18 -0.19 9.39 16.99
CA MET A 18 0.20 8.37 17.95
C MET A 18 0.76 7.14 17.24
N GLY A 19 1.92 6.69 17.70
CA GLY A 19 2.55 5.45 17.27
C GLY A 19 3.19 4.69 18.42
N ILE A 20 3.63 3.48 18.12
CA ILE A 20 4.50 2.70 18.99
C ILE A 20 5.76 2.35 18.20
N VAL A 21 6.92 2.69 18.76
CA VAL A 21 8.22 2.27 18.22
C VAL A 21 8.65 1.00 18.95
N ALA A 22 8.88 -0.07 18.20
CA ALA A 22 9.65 -1.22 18.69
C ALA A 22 11.11 -0.99 18.33
N ARG A 23 11.94 -0.74 19.35
CA ARG A 23 13.34 -0.36 19.20
C ARG A 23 14.26 -1.49 19.69
N PRO A 24 15.05 -2.11 18.81
CA PRO A 24 16.08 -3.08 19.21
C PRO A 24 17.18 -2.41 20.04
N GLU A 25 17.87 -3.19 20.87
CA GLU A 25 19.03 -2.74 21.65
C GLU A 25 20.18 -2.27 20.74
N VAL A 26 20.40 -2.99 19.64
CA VAL A 26 21.35 -2.62 18.58
C VAL A 26 20.58 -2.54 17.26
N PRO A 27 20.13 -1.34 16.85
CA PRO A 27 19.36 -1.18 15.63
C PRO A 27 20.20 -1.33 14.37
N ALA A 28 19.67 -2.07 13.39
CA ALA A 28 20.15 -2.05 12.02
C ALA A 28 19.99 -0.65 11.41
N THR A 29 20.70 -0.42 10.30
CA THR A 29 20.56 0.82 9.52
C THR A 29 19.25 0.90 8.74
N CYS A 30 18.42 -0.13 8.81
CA CYS A 30 17.11 -0.17 8.18
C CYS A 30 16.00 -0.30 9.21
N GLY A 31 14.87 0.36 8.92
CA GLY A 31 13.66 0.28 9.72
C GLY A 31 12.41 0.07 8.88
N PHE A 32 11.32 -0.26 9.57
CA PHE A 32 10.02 -0.46 8.96
C PHE A 32 9.03 0.61 9.43
N ILE A 33 8.24 1.12 8.49
CA ILE A 33 7.03 1.87 8.78
C ILE A 33 5.84 0.98 8.44
N VAL A 34 5.03 0.65 9.44
CA VAL A 34 3.77 -0.09 9.25
C VAL A 34 2.67 0.94 8.97
N VAL A 35 2.31 1.02 7.70
CA VAL A 35 1.27 1.87 7.13
C VAL A 35 -0.08 1.18 7.34
N VAL A 36 -0.85 1.69 8.30
CA VAL A 36 -2.10 1.07 8.78
C VAL A 36 -3.22 1.23 7.76
N GLY A 37 -3.99 0.18 7.53
CA GLY A 37 -5.09 0.16 6.56
C GLY A 37 -6.47 -0.13 7.18
N GLY A 38 -7.53 0.39 6.57
CA GLY A 38 -8.92 0.20 6.97
C GLY A 38 -9.27 0.97 8.26
N PRO A 39 -10.43 0.67 8.88
CA PRO A 39 -10.82 1.24 10.17
C PRO A 39 -10.07 0.55 11.33
N GLN A 40 -8.78 0.30 11.15
CA GLN A 40 -7.92 -0.34 12.14
C GLN A 40 -6.96 0.72 12.65
N TYR A 41 -6.64 0.66 13.94
CA TYR A 41 -5.55 1.45 14.51
C TYR A 41 -4.29 0.57 14.61
N ARG A 42 -3.18 1.15 15.06
CA ARG A 42 -1.79 0.65 15.15
C ARG A 42 -1.58 -0.71 15.81
N VAL A 43 -2.61 -1.40 16.28
CA VAL A 43 -2.57 -2.79 16.75
C VAL A 43 -2.80 -3.78 15.62
N GLY A 44 -3.62 -3.43 14.62
CA GLY A 44 -4.04 -4.30 13.52
C GLY A 44 -4.98 -5.43 13.95
N SER A 45 -5.67 -6.02 12.97
CA SER A 45 -6.53 -7.19 13.16
C SER A 45 -5.75 -8.32 13.83
N HIS A 46 -6.34 -8.95 14.84
CA HIS A 46 -5.71 -10.05 15.58
C HIS A 46 -4.31 -9.72 16.14
N ARG A 47 -4.03 -8.43 16.39
CA ARG A 47 -2.72 -7.91 16.84
C ARG A 47 -1.59 -8.11 15.83
N GLN A 48 -1.91 -8.31 14.55
CA GLN A 48 -0.94 -8.62 13.50
C GLN A 48 0.22 -7.61 13.46
N PHE A 49 -0.06 -6.30 13.55
CA PHE A 49 0.99 -5.29 13.49
C PHE A 49 1.87 -5.28 14.74
N VAL A 50 1.31 -5.61 15.90
CA VAL A 50 2.07 -5.77 17.14
C VAL A 50 3.01 -6.97 17.04
N LEU A 51 2.49 -8.12 16.60
CA LEU A 51 3.28 -9.36 16.51
C LEU A 51 4.40 -9.22 15.47
N LEU A 52 4.09 -8.66 14.30
CA LEU A 52 5.07 -8.36 13.26
C LEU A 52 6.16 -7.41 13.77
N SER A 53 5.77 -6.28 14.37
CA SER A 53 6.70 -5.27 14.88
C SER A 53 7.68 -5.85 15.91
N ARG A 54 7.17 -6.66 16.84
CA ARG A 54 7.99 -7.37 17.84
C ARG A 54 8.95 -8.37 17.22
N ARG A 55 8.49 -9.12 16.22
CA ARG A 55 9.34 -10.11 15.54
C ARG A 55 10.46 -9.47 14.74
N LEU A 56 10.17 -8.36 14.05
CA LEU A 56 11.17 -7.57 13.33
C LEU A 56 12.16 -6.89 14.29
N ALA A 57 11.67 -6.31 15.40
CA ALA A 57 12.53 -5.72 16.43
C ALA A 57 13.42 -6.74 17.12
N ALA A 58 12.91 -7.94 17.41
CA ALA A 58 13.74 -9.04 17.92
C ALA A 58 14.85 -9.46 16.95
N ALA A 59 14.69 -9.18 15.64
CA ALA A 59 15.69 -9.42 14.61
C ALA A 59 16.61 -8.21 14.34
N GLY A 60 16.49 -7.12 15.11
CA GLY A 60 17.36 -5.94 15.00
C GLY A 60 16.80 -4.79 14.16
N TYR A 61 15.54 -4.84 13.71
CA TYR A 61 14.93 -3.77 12.93
C TYR A 61 14.09 -2.84 13.79
N ALA A 62 14.34 -1.53 13.72
CA ALA A 62 13.43 -0.57 14.33
C ALA A 62 12.12 -0.51 13.53
N VAL A 63 10.98 -0.54 14.22
CA VAL A 63 9.66 -0.54 13.58
C VAL A 63 8.76 0.49 14.22
N LEU A 64 8.19 1.39 13.41
CA LEU A 64 7.12 2.28 13.83
C LEU A 64 5.80 1.83 13.21
N ARG A 65 4.81 1.57 14.06
CA ARG A 65 3.39 1.43 13.68
C ARG A 65 2.62 2.61 14.25
N PHE A 66 1.83 3.28 13.42
CA PHE A 66 1.23 4.56 13.78
C PHE A 66 -0.19 4.70 13.25
N ASP A 67 -0.96 5.59 13.86
CA ASP A 67 -2.29 5.97 13.43
C ASP A 67 -2.22 7.26 12.61
N TYR A 68 -2.91 7.30 11.46
CA TYR A 68 -3.10 8.57 10.72
C TYR A 68 -3.87 9.58 11.54
N ARG A 69 -3.90 10.83 11.08
CA ARG A 69 -4.85 11.82 11.60
C ARG A 69 -6.29 11.31 11.55
N GLY A 70 -7.01 11.48 12.65
CA GLY A 70 -8.40 11.04 12.83
C GLY A 70 -8.60 9.54 12.96
N MET A 71 -7.56 8.79 13.32
CA MET A 71 -7.58 7.34 13.53
C MET A 71 -7.04 7.00 14.93
N GLY A 72 -7.63 6.00 15.58
CA GLY A 72 -7.15 5.53 16.88
C GLY A 72 -7.07 6.65 17.91
N ASP A 73 -5.87 6.89 18.44
CA ASP A 73 -5.60 7.93 19.43
C ASP A 73 -4.94 9.19 18.81
N SER A 74 -4.79 9.26 17.49
CA SER A 74 -4.26 10.43 16.79
C SER A 74 -5.31 11.54 16.66
N GLU A 75 -4.85 12.78 16.75
CA GLU A 75 -5.67 13.99 16.57
C GLU A 75 -6.07 14.20 15.10
N GLY A 76 -6.87 15.25 14.85
CA GLY A 76 -7.35 15.62 13.53
C GLY A 76 -8.60 14.88 13.05
N LEU A 77 -9.08 15.26 11.86
CA LEU A 77 -10.25 14.65 11.23
C LEU A 77 -9.88 13.38 10.45
N PRO A 78 -10.80 12.39 10.35
CA PRO A 78 -10.58 11.19 9.55
C PRO A 78 -10.17 11.51 8.11
N ARG A 79 -9.15 10.80 7.62
CA ARG A 79 -8.59 10.96 6.27
C ARG A 79 -8.89 9.73 5.41
N PRO A 80 -9.15 9.89 4.10
CA PRO A 80 -9.09 8.76 3.17
C PRO A 80 -7.63 8.31 2.99
N PHE A 81 -7.43 7.02 2.73
CA PHE A 81 -6.09 6.41 2.61
C PHE A 81 -5.24 7.03 1.49
N ASP A 82 -5.85 7.68 0.49
CA ASP A 82 -5.16 8.32 -0.64
C ASP A 82 -4.72 9.76 -0.38
N SER A 83 -4.84 10.20 0.88
CA SER A 83 -4.51 11.55 1.37
C SER A 83 -3.70 11.53 2.68
N VAL A 84 -2.90 10.49 2.92
CA VAL A 84 -2.11 10.29 4.16
C VAL A 84 -0.59 10.42 3.97
N SER A 85 -0.14 10.95 2.83
CA SER A 85 1.30 11.05 2.52
C SER A 85 2.07 11.93 3.50
N HIS A 86 1.47 13.01 4.00
CA HIS A 86 2.08 13.82 5.06
C HIS A 86 2.20 13.05 6.39
N ASP A 87 1.23 12.20 6.72
CA ASP A 87 1.24 11.36 7.91
C ASP A 87 2.38 10.32 7.82
N ILE A 88 2.55 9.70 6.65
CA ILE A 88 3.65 8.76 6.38
C ILE A 88 5.01 9.48 6.48
N ALA A 89 5.15 10.66 5.87
CA ALA A 89 6.38 11.45 5.97
C ALA A 89 6.73 11.82 7.42
N ALA A 90 5.72 12.23 8.21
CA ALA A 90 5.91 12.54 9.62
C ALA A 90 6.31 11.30 10.44
N ALA A 91 5.70 10.14 10.18
CA ALA A 91 6.08 8.89 10.81
C ALA A 91 7.52 8.47 10.48
N ILE A 92 7.93 8.63 9.22
CA ILE A 92 9.31 8.40 8.78
C ILE A 92 10.28 9.29 9.57
N ASN A 93 10.00 10.60 9.63
CA ASN A 93 10.84 11.55 10.38
C ASN A 93 10.92 11.15 11.85
N ALA A 94 9.77 10.84 12.47
CA ALA A 94 9.70 10.47 13.87
C ALA A 94 10.48 9.18 14.19
N LEU A 95 10.44 8.17 13.31
CA LEU A 95 11.26 6.96 13.49
C LEU A 95 12.75 7.27 13.42
N GLN A 96 13.18 8.10 12.47
CA GLN A 96 14.59 8.46 12.34
C GLN A 96 15.07 9.37 13.48
N GLU A 97 14.22 10.24 14.01
CA GLU A 97 14.54 11.03 15.20
C GLU A 97 14.71 10.14 16.44
N GLN A 98 13.85 9.13 16.60
CA GLN A 98 13.94 8.18 17.71
C GLN A 98 15.08 7.16 17.55
N VAL A 99 15.42 6.81 16.31
CA VAL A 99 16.48 5.84 15.98
C VAL A 99 17.37 6.40 14.86
N PRO A 100 18.30 7.33 15.16
CA PRO A 100 19.10 8.03 14.15
C PRO A 100 20.00 7.13 13.29
N SER A 101 20.26 5.90 13.72
CA SER A 101 20.99 4.91 12.91
C SER A 101 20.18 4.39 11.72
N VAL A 102 18.84 4.54 11.71
CA VAL A 102 17.97 4.13 10.61
C VAL A 102 18.08 5.10 9.44
N GLN A 103 18.66 4.63 8.34
CA GLN A 103 18.90 5.37 7.11
C GLN A 103 18.00 4.88 5.96
N HIS A 104 17.66 3.59 5.96
CA HIS A 104 16.87 2.95 4.91
C HIS A 104 15.52 2.50 5.45
N LEU A 105 14.43 2.77 4.73
CA LEU A 105 13.10 2.46 5.20
C LEU A 105 12.38 1.49 4.27
N ILE A 106 11.62 0.59 4.90
CA ILE A 106 10.72 -0.33 4.23
C ILE A 106 9.30 0.07 4.63
N LEU A 107 8.48 0.46 3.66
CA LEU A 107 7.06 0.66 3.91
C LEU A 107 6.36 -0.68 3.83
N TRP A 108 5.70 -1.06 4.92
CA TRP A 108 4.89 -2.25 5.02
C TRP A 108 3.43 -1.84 5.11
N GLY A 109 2.58 -2.34 4.22
CA GLY A 109 1.17 -2.00 4.20
C GLY A 109 0.28 -3.19 3.85
N LEU A 110 -0.92 -3.20 4.42
CA LEU A 110 -1.98 -4.17 4.13
C LEU A 110 -3.19 -3.44 3.55
N CYS A 111 -3.79 -4.00 2.50
CA CYS A 111 -5.00 -3.47 1.88
C CYS A 111 -4.80 -2.04 1.35
N ASP A 112 -5.60 -1.08 1.81
CA ASP A 112 -5.47 0.34 1.52
C ASP A 112 -4.22 0.98 2.16
N GLY A 113 -3.64 0.38 3.20
CA GLY A 113 -2.32 0.76 3.69
C GLY A 113 -1.20 0.43 2.68
N ALA A 114 -1.32 -0.67 1.93
CA ALA A 114 -0.40 -0.97 0.82
C ALA A 114 -0.57 0.04 -0.33
N SER A 115 -1.82 0.44 -0.61
CA SER A 115 -2.13 1.46 -1.60
C SER A 115 -1.61 2.83 -1.20
N ALA A 116 -1.75 3.21 0.07
CA ALA A 116 -1.21 4.45 0.63
C ALA A 116 0.32 4.50 0.51
N ALA A 117 1.02 3.39 0.74
CA ALA A 117 2.47 3.31 0.55
C ALA A 117 2.89 3.57 -0.91
N LEU A 118 2.18 3.01 -1.89
CA LEU A 118 2.43 3.26 -3.31
C LEU A 118 2.14 4.72 -3.70
N LEU A 119 1.03 5.27 -3.21
CA LEU A 119 0.65 6.67 -3.45
C LEU A 119 1.67 7.64 -2.84
N TYR A 120 2.16 7.35 -1.64
CA TYR A 120 3.23 8.10 -1.01
C TYR A 120 4.50 8.12 -1.88
N CYS A 121 4.94 6.96 -2.38
CA CYS A 121 6.09 6.89 -3.29
C CYS A 121 5.86 7.68 -4.57
N HIS A 122 4.66 7.60 -5.16
CA HIS A 122 4.30 8.39 -6.34
C HIS A 122 4.37 9.90 -6.09
N GLU A 123 3.88 10.37 -4.94
CA GLU A 123 3.74 11.79 -4.63
C GLU A 123 5.05 12.44 -4.19
N THR A 124 5.95 11.67 -3.57
CA THR A 124 7.11 12.23 -2.86
C THR A 124 8.45 11.83 -3.44
N ASP A 125 8.56 10.68 -4.12
CA ASP A 125 9.84 10.07 -4.50
C ASP A 125 10.86 10.07 -3.35
N ASP A 126 10.40 9.81 -2.11
CA ASP A 126 11.24 9.94 -0.91
C ASP A 126 12.44 8.97 -0.96
N PRO A 127 13.69 9.47 -1.04
CA PRO A 127 14.88 8.66 -1.25
C PRO A 127 15.20 7.76 -0.05
N ARG A 128 14.55 7.96 1.10
CA ARG A 128 14.71 7.12 2.28
C ARG A 128 13.97 5.80 2.15
N VAL A 129 12.93 5.72 1.32
CA VAL A 129 12.17 4.48 1.10
C VAL A 129 12.90 3.59 0.10
N HIS A 130 13.50 2.51 0.62
CA HIS A 130 14.32 1.59 -0.16
C HIS A 130 13.58 0.34 -0.62
N ALA A 131 12.50 -0.06 0.06
CA ALA A 131 11.68 -1.19 -0.37
C ALA A 131 10.21 -1.05 0.05
N LEU A 132 9.35 -1.80 -0.63
CA LEU A 132 7.93 -1.92 -0.34
C LEU A 132 7.56 -3.36 0.01
N CYS A 133 6.78 -3.54 1.07
CA CYS A 133 6.13 -4.81 1.41
C CYS A 133 4.61 -4.60 1.36
N LEU A 134 4.00 -5.05 0.28
CA LEU A 134 2.62 -4.74 -0.09
C LEU A 134 1.77 -6.00 0.02
N LEU A 135 0.82 -5.99 0.95
CA LEU A 135 -0.07 -7.11 1.20
C LEU A 135 -1.47 -6.77 0.71
N ASN A 136 -2.01 -7.64 -0.15
CA ASN A 136 -3.37 -7.51 -0.71
C ASN A 136 -3.75 -6.08 -1.15
N PRO A 137 -2.99 -5.38 -2.04
CA PRO A 137 -3.20 -3.97 -2.31
C PRO A 137 -4.62 -3.63 -2.74
N TRP A 138 -5.20 -2.62 -2.13
CA TRP A 138 -6.57 -2.23 -2.41
C TRP A 138 -6.66 -1.33 -3.64
N VAL A 139 -7.34 -1.80 -4.67
CA VAL A 139 -7.63 -1.03 -5.88
C VAL A 139 -9.14 -0.90 -6.12
N ARG A 140 -9.98 -1.15 -5.11
CA ARG A 140 -11.42 -1.25 -5.37
C ARG A 140 -12.05 0.10 -5.71
N SER A 141 -13.14 -0.05 -6.44
CA SER A 141 -14.16 0.95 -6.70
C SER A 141 -15.55 0.32 -6.61
N GLU A 142 -16.60 1.11 -6.36
CA GLU A 142 -17.99 0.59 -6.38
C GLU A 142 -18.33 -0.14 -7.70
N ALA A 143 -17.69 0.23 -8.82
CA ALA A 143 -17.85 -0.44 -10.12
C ALA A 143 -17.17 -1.83 -10.21
N SER A 144 -16.09 -2.05 -9.46
CA SER A 144 -15.44 -3.37 -9.33
C SER A 144 -16.25 -4.32 -8.45
N GLN A 145 -16.92 -3.81 -7.41
CA GLN A 145 -17.77 -4.62 -6.52
C GLN A 145 -18.89 -5.32 -7.28
N ALA A 146 -19.60 -4.60 -8.16
CA ALA A 146 -20.69 -5.18 -8.96
C ALA A 146 -20.19 -6.24 -9.96
N ARG A 147 -19.02 -6.05 -10.58
CA ARG A 147 -18.47 -7.00 -11.57
C ARG A 147 -17.88 -8.25 -10.92
N THR A 148 -17.16 -8.10 -9.80
CA THR A 148 -16.53 -9.23 -9.08
C THR A 148 -17.56 -10.03 -8.29
N GLN A 149 -18.50 -9.38 -7.59
CA GLN A 149 -19.62 -10.10 -6.97
C GLN A 149 -20.45 -10.83 -8.04
N VAL A 150 -20.79 -10.19 -9.17
CA VAL A 150 -21.57 -10.88 -10.21
C VAL A 150 -20.79 -12.04 -10.84
N LYS A 151 -19.52 -11.86 -11.23
CA LYS A 151 -18.75 -12.92 -11.88
C LYS A 151 -18.36 -14.07 -10.95
N HIS A 152 -17.99 -13.81 -9.70
CA HIS A 152 -17.47 -14.87 -8.82
C HIS A 152 -18.53 -15.43 -7.88
N TYR A 153 -19.39 -14.59 -7.28
CA TYR A 153 -20.43 -15.08 -6.37
C TYR A 153 -21.53 -15.84 -7.12
N TYR A 154 -22.03 -15.31 -8.25
CA TYR A 154 -23.10 -16.01 -8.99
C TYR A 154 -22.60 -17.22 -9.77
N LEU A 155 -21.41 -17.16 -10.38
CA LEU A 155 -20.89 -18.30 -11.15
C LEU A 155 -20.52 -19.48 -10.24
N HIS A 156 -20.01 -19.21 -9.03
CA HIS A 156 -19.78 -20.25 -8.03
C HIS A 156 -21.08 -20.81 -7.47
N ARG A 157 -22.06 -19.95 -7.17
CA ARG A 157 -23.38 -20.37 -6.65
C ARG A 157 -24.20 -21.17 -7.67
N LEU A 158 -24.10 -20.85 -8.97
CA LEU A 158 -24.70 -21.62 -10.06
C LEU A 158 -24.00 -22.97 -10.31
N ARG A 159 -22.73 -23.11 -9.91
CA ARG A 159 -21.97 -24.38 -9.98
C ARG A 159 -22.15 -25.29 -8.76
N GLN A 160 -22.73 -24.80 -7.66
CA GLN A 160 -23.00 -25.64 -6.49
C GLN A 160 -24.22 -26.52 -6.71
N LYS A 161 -24.02 -27.85 -6.71
CA LYS A 161 -25.10 -28.84 -6.84
C LYS A 161 -26.17 -28.69 -5.74
N ASP A 162 -25.81 -28.20 -4.56
CA ASP A 162 -26.75 -27.99 -3.45
C ASP A 162 -27.72 -26.83 -3.68
N PHE A 163 -27.34 -25.84 -4.49
CA PHE A 163 -28.24 -24.76 -4.91
C PHE A 163 -29.38 -25.30 -5.79
N TRP A 164 -29.05 -26.09 -6.81
CA TRP A 164 -30.05 -26.75 -7.67
C TRP A 164 -30.86 -27.81 -6.92
N ARG A 165 -30.24 -28.55 -5.98
CA ARG A 165 -30.96 -29.52 -5.13
C ARG A 165 -32.00 -28.85 -4.23
N LYS A 166 -31.72 -27.65 -3.71
CA LYS A 166 -32.68 -26.84 -2.93
C LYS A 166 -33.77 -26.22 -3.79
N LEU A 167 -33.46 -25.82 -5.02
CA LEU A 167 -34.41 -25.27 -6.00
C LEU A 167 -35.45 -26.31 -6.45
N VAL A 168 -35.01 -27.54 -6.74
CA VAL A 168 -35.87 -28.63 -7.24
C VAL A 168 -36.71 -29.29 -6.13
N ARG A 169 -36.28 -29.21 -4.86
CA ARG A 169 -37.04 -29.74 -3.70
C ARG A 169 -38.07 -28.76 -3.10
N GLY A 170 -38.38 -27.65 -3.79
CA GLY A 170 -39.46 -26.73 -3.39
C GLY A 170 -39.15 -25.85 -2.16
N GLY A 171 -37.90 -25.76 -1.73
CA GLY A 171 -37.48 -25.04 -0.52
C GLY A 171 -37.13 -23.57 -0.72
N VAL A 172 -37.60 -22.94 -1.80
CA VAL A 172 -37.36 -21.51 -2.05
C VAL A 172 -38.73 -20.83 -2.13
N ALA A 173 -39.07 -20.07 -1.09
CA ALA A 173 -40.23 -19.20 -1.09
C ALA A 173 -40.18 -18.37 -2.39
N TRP A 174 -41.28 -18.35 -3.15
CA TRP A 174 -41.43 -17.57 -4.38
C TRP A 174 -41.05 -16.08 -4.19
N GLN A 175 -41.10 -15.61 -2.93
CA GLN A 175 -40.64 -14.32 -2.43
C GLN A 175 -39.12 -14.07 -2.61
N ALA A 176 -38.27 -15.10 -2.53
CA ALA A 176 -36.83 -14.98 -2.78
C ALA A 176 -36.49 -14.89 -4.27
N LEU A 177 -37.31 -15.50 -5.15
CA LEU A 177 -37.20 -15.35 -6.61
C LEU A 177 -37.72 -13.96 -7.05
N ALA A 178 -38.80 -13.47 -6.43
CA ALA A 178 -39.33 -12.11 -6.64
C ALA A 178 -38.37 -11.01 -6.14
N GLY A 179 -37.64 -11.27 -5.05
CA GLY A 179 -36.55 -10.40 -4.59
C GLY A 179 -35.38 -10.35 -5.57
N LEU A 180 -35.10 -11.47 -6.26
CA LEU A 180 -34.04 -11.56 -7.27
C LEU A 180 -34.39 -10.77 -8.54
N THR A 181 -35.62 -10.88 -9.04
CA THR A 181 -36.08 -10.12 -10.22
C THR A 181 -36.25 -8.64 -9.91
N ARG A 182 -36.66 -8.28 -8.69
CA ARG A 182 -36.71 -6.89 -8.21
C ARG A 182 -35.31 -6.28 -8.07
N ASN A 183 -34.34 -7.00 -7.55
CA ASN A 183 -32.96 -6.50 -7.40
C ASN A 183 -32.23 -6.41 -8.75
N VAL A 184 -32.50 -7.32 -9.69
CA VAL A 184 -32.01 -7.21 -11.08
C VAL A 184 -32.69 -6.05 -11.81
N GLY A 185 -33.99 -5.84 -11.59
CA GLY A 185 -34.73 -4.69 -12.11
C GLY A 185 -34.25 -3.35 -11.54
N ILE A 186 -33.96 -3.28 -10.25
CA ILE A 186 -33.38 -2.10 -9.59
C ILE A 186 -31.96 -1.84 -10.10
N ALA A 187 -31.13 -2.87 -10.31
CA ALA A 187 -29.80 -2.73 -10.88
C ALA A 187 -29.84 -2.24 -12.35
N LEU A 188 -30.80 -2.74 -13.14
CA LEU A 188 -31.02 -2.29 -14.52
C LEU A 188 -31.67 -0.90 -14.61
N MET A 189 -32.47 -0.50 -13.62
CA MET A 189 -33.05 0.85 -13.52
C MET A 189 -32.05 1.87 -12.98
N ALA A 190 -31.19 1.50 -12.02
CA ALA A 190 -30.06 2.32 -11.54
C ALA A 190 -29.01 2.51 -12.63
N ALA A 191 -28.85 1.55 -13.56
CA ALA A 191 -28.04 1.73 -14.76
C ALA A 191 -28.68 2.63 -15.82
N ARG A 192 -30.01 2.89 -15.73
CA ARG A 192 -30.77 3.72 -16.69
C ARG A 192 -31.09 5.12 -16.17
N LYS A 193 -31.09 5.36 -14.86
CA LYS A 193 -31.42 6.66 -14.27
C LYS A 193 -30.14 7.41 -13.89
N ASN A 194 -29.64 8.15 -14.87
CA ASN A 194 -28.53 9.08 -14.75
C ASN A 194 -29.04 10.36 -14.05
N ASP A 195 -29.19 10.32 -12.73
CA ASP A 195 -29.40 11.54 -11.91
C ASP A 195 -28.09 11.90 -11.21
N ASN A 196 -27.55 13.06 -11.60
CA ASN A 196 -26.25 13.62 -11.21
C ASN A 196 -26.24 14.15 -9.76
N SER A 197 -26.32 13.27 -8.77
CA SER A 197 -25.96 13.64 -7.39
C SER A 197 -25.44 12.40 -6.64
N PRO A 198 -24.13 12.31 -6.34
CA PRO A 198 -23.60 11.24 -5.52
C PRO A 198 -23.98 11.46 -4.04
N PRO A 199 -24.29 10.40 -3.28
CA PRO A 199 -24.42 10.47 -1.83
C PRO A 199 -23.07 10.82 -1.17
N PRO A 200 -23.07 11.42 0.04
CA PRO A 200 -21.83 11.76 0.74
C PRO A 200 -21.05 10.48 1.09
N GLY A 201 -19.88 10.30 0.48
CA GLY A 201 -18.99 9.15 0.67
C GLY A 201 -18.76 8.27 -0.56
N SER A 202 -19.46 8.47 -1.68
CA SER A 202 -19.19 7.72 -2.91
C SER A 202 -18.09 8.39 -3.73
N THR A 203 -16.92 7.75 -3.82
CA THR A 203 -15.82 8.15 -4.72
C THR A 203 -16.32 8.05 -6.17
N SER A 204 -16.21 9.13 -6.95
CA SER A 204 -16.62 9.15 -8.36
C SER A 204 -15.78 8.16 -9.18
N LYS A 205 -16.34 7.59 -10.26
CA LYS A 205 -15.57 6.69 -11.17
C LYS A 205 -14.27 7.33 -11.69
N GLU A 206 -14.25 8.65 -11.82
CA GLU A 206 -13.07 9.42 -12.24
C GLU A 206 -12.00 9.47 -11.14
N SER A 207 -12.39 9.73 -9.88
CA SER A 207 -11.45 9.73 -8.74
C SER A 207 -10.89 8.33 -8.44
N ILE A 208 -11.68 7.28 -8.64
CA ILE A 208 -11.20 5.89 -8.61
C ILE A 208 -10.08 5.65 -9.62
N LYS A 209 -10.34 5.96 -10.90
CA LYS A 209 -9.34 5.76 -11.95
C LYS A 209 -8.11 6.61 -11.70
N ALA A 210 -8.28 7.79 -11.10
CA ALA A 210 -7.19 8.68 -10.76
C ALA A 210 -6.24 8.04 -9.72
N PHE A 211 -6.73 7.47 -8.62
CA PHE A 211 -5.82 6.87 -7.62
C PHE A 211 -5.19 5.56 -8.12
N GLN A 212 -5.93 4.73 -8.86
CA GLN A 212 -5.39 3.49 -9.45
C GLN A 212 -4.23 3.79 -10.42
N HIS A 213 -4.36 4.85 -11.22
CA HIS A 213 -3.30 5.31 -12.11
C HIS A 213 -2.13 5.89 -11.32
N ARG A 214 -2.37 6.71 -10.28
CA ARG A 214 -1.30 7.19 -9.37
C ARG A 214 -0.52 6.04 -8.74
N MET A 215 -1.22 4.99 -8.29
CA MET A 215 -0.59 3.76 -7.79
C MET A 215 0.26 3.07 -8.85
N ALA A 216 -0.23 2.95 -10.10
CA ALA A 216 0.52 2.37 -11.20
C ALA A 216 1.78 3.18 -11.52
N THR A 217 1.68 4.51 -11.53
CA THR A 217 2.82 5.41 -11.72
C THR A 217 3.85 5.22 -10.61
N GLY A 218 3.42 5.17 -9.35
CA GLY A 218 4.30 4.87 -8.21
C GLY A 218 4.97 3.51 -8.34
N TRP A 219 4.22 2.48 -8.75
CA TRP A 219 4.76 1.12 -8.96
C TRP A 219 5.86 1.09 -10.02
N HIS A 220 5.66 1.76 -11.15
CA HIS A 220 6.64 1.77 -12.26
C HIS A 220 7.83 2.67 -12.00
N ALA A 221 7.65 3.77 -11.26
CA ALA A 221 8.72 4.70 -10.92
C ALA A 221 9.61 4.17 -9.77
N PHE A 222 9.07 3.33 -8.89
CA PHE A 222 9.80 2.83 -7.73
C PHE A 222 10.89 1.84 -8.14
N THR A 223 12.16 2.21 -7.94
CA THR A 223 13.31 1.38 -8.40
C THR A 223 13.76 0.33 -7.38
N GLY A 224 13.28 0.41 -6.13
CA GLY A 224 13.63 -0.52 -5.07
C GLY A 224 12.94 -1.88 -5.14
N PRO A 225 13.30 -2.84 -4.27
CA PRO A 225 12.61 -4.11 -4.17
C PRO A 225 11.13 -3.94 -3.77
N ILE A 226 10.25 -4.68 -4.44
CA ILE A 226 8.82 -4.76 -4.12
C ILE A 226 8.52 -6.21 -3.72
N MET A 227 8.12 -6.43 -2.49
CA MET A 227 7.54 -7.69 -2.04
C MET A 227 6.02 -7.59 -2.09
N LEU A 228 5.39 -8.40 -2.94
CA LEU A 228 3.94 -8.49 -3.05
C LEU A 228 3.46 -9.80 -2.43
N ILE A 229 2.65 -9.74 -1.38
CA ILE A 229 2.05 -10.94 -0.75
C ILE A 229 0.54 -10.91 -0.98
N LEU A 230 0.01 -11.95 -1.62
CA LEU A 230 -1.40 -12.06 -1.99
C LEU A 230 -2.05 -13.26 -1.30
N SER A 231 -3.22 -13.04 -0.72
CA SER A 231 -4.05 -14.06 -0.10
C SER A 231 -4.92 -14.76 -1.16
N GLY A 232 -4.94 -16.09 -1.16
CA GLY A 232 -5.68 -16.90 -2.13
C GLY A 232 -7.21 -16.84 -1.96
N ASP A 233 -7.67 -16.70 -0.72
CA ASP A 233 -9.10 -16.60 -0.37
C ASP A 233 -9.55 -15.16 -0.14
N ASP A 234 -8.90 -14.22 -0.81
CA ASP A 234 -9.22 -12.79 -0.74
C ASP A 234 -9.69 -12.24 -2.09
N TYR A 235 -10.82 -11.54 -2.07
CA TYR A 235 -11.33 -10.84 -3.25
C TYR A 235 -10.51 -9.59 -3.56
N THR A 236 -9.95 -8.90 -2.55
CA THR A 236 -9.13 -7.71 -2.77
C THR A 236 -7.87 -8.07 -3.55
N ALA A 237 -7.17 -9.13 -3.16
CA ALA A 237 -6.05 -9.70 -3.91
C ALA A 237 -6.42 -10.06 -5.36
N LYS A 238 -7.58 -10.73 -5.57
CA LYS A 238 -8.06 -11.10 -6.91
C LYS A 238 -8.38 -9.88 -7.78
N GLU A 239 -8.94 -8.83 -7.19
CA GLU A 239 -9.25 -7.59 -7.90
C GLU A 239 -8.01 -6.78 -8.21
N PHE A 240 -7.00 -6.80 -7.33
CA PHE A 240 -5.69 -6.23 -7.64
C PHE A 240 -5.11 -6.89 -8.88
N LEU A 241 -5.08 -8.22 -8.92
CA LEU A 241 -4.62 -8.96 -10.11
C LEU A 241 -5.46 -8.69 -11.36
N GLY A 242 -6.78 -8.53 -11.19
CA GLY A 242 -7.65 -8.10 -12.27
C GLY A 242 -7.26 -6.71 -12.80
N CYS A 243 -7.01 -5.75 -11.91
CA CYS A 243 -6.56 -4.41 -12.28
C CYS A 243 -5.20 -4.43 -13.00
N LEU A 244 -4.26 -5.27 -12.55
CA LEU A 244 -2.95 -5.43 -13.21
C LEU A 244 -3.08 -5.93 -14.66
N ASN A 245 -4.08 -6.76 -14.93
CA ASN A 245 -4.30 -7.35 -16.25
C ASN A 245 -5.17 -6.47 -17.16
N ASP A 246 -6.19 -5.82 -16.60
CA ASP A 246 -7.25 -5.15 -17.36
C ASP A 246 -6.96 -3.67 -17.63
N ASP A 247 -6.15 -3.00 -16.80
CA ASP A 247 -5.87 -1.57 -16.92
C ASP A 247 -4.51 -1.31 -17.61
N PRO A 248 -4.47 -0.57 -18.74
CA PRO A 248 -3.24 -0.24 -19.44
C PRO A 248 -2.17 0.45 -18.59
N ALA A 249 -2.55 1.20 -17.54
CA ALA A 249 -1.59 1.85 -16.65
C ALA A 249 -0.70 0.83 -15.92
N TRP A 250 -1.22 -0.38 -15.67
CA TRP A 250 -0.49 -1.46 -14.99
C TRP A 250 0.21 -2.43 -15.94
N LYS A 251 0.23 -2.13 -17.24
CA LYS A 251 0.93 -2.96 -18.23
C LYS A 251 2.38 -3.20 -17.79
N ASN A 252 2.82 -4.46 -17.83
CA ASN A 252 4.15 -4.91 -17.40
C ASN A 252 4.46 -4.72 -15.90
N ALA A 253 3.49 -4.39 -15.04
CA ALA A 253 3.75 -4.23 -13.60
C ALA A 253 4.35 -5.50 -12.96
N LEU A 254 3.91 -6.69 -13.39
CA LEU A 254 4.46 -7.96 -12.93
C LEU A 254 5.86 -8.29 -13.47
N ALA A 255 6.35 -7.54 -14.46
CA ALA A 255 7.70 -7.67 -15.00
C ALA A 255 8.70 -6.70 -14.32
N HIS A 256 8.29 -5.99 -13.27
CA HIS A 256 9.15 -5.09 -12.51
C HIS A 256 10.38 -5.84 -11.97
N PRO A 257 11.62 -5.36 -12.22
CA PRO A 257 12.85 -6.13 -11.95
C PRO A 257 13.08 -6.41 -10.46
N GLY A 258 12.60 -5.52 -9.58
CA GLY A 258 12.67 -5.68 -8.13
C GLY A 258 11.52 -6.47 -7.50
N LEU A 259 10.56 -6.97 -8.29
CA LEU A 259 9.35 -7.62 -7.78
C LEU A 259 9.62 -9.06 -7.34
N VAL A 260 9.23 -9.38 -6.11
CA VAL A 260 9.09 -10.74 -5.60
C VAL A 260 7.65 -10.92 -5.13
N ARG A 261 6.94 -11.86 -5.76
CA ARG A 261 5.53 -12.15 -5.48
C ARG A 261 5.36 -13.48 -4.74
N HIS A 262 4.52 -13.47 -3.71
CA HIS A 262 4.10 -14.65 -2.96
C HIS A 262 2.58 -14.75 -2.94
N ASP A 263 2.02 -15.84 -3.49
CA ASP A 263 0.60 -16.16 -3.39
C ASP A 263 0.39 -17.23 -2.33
N LEU A 264 -0.40 -16.93 -1.29
CA LEU A 264 -0.65 -17.83 -0.16
C LEU A 264 -2.04 -18.47 -0.29
N PRO A 265 -2.14 -19.73 -0.76
CA PRO A 265 -3.43 -20.39 -0.97
C PRO A 265 -4.13 -20.71 0.36
N GLY A 266 -5.46 -20.60 0.40
CA GLY A 266 -6.24 -20.94 1.60
C GLY A 266 -6.13 -19.94 2.75
N VAL A 267 -5.53 -18.78 2.51
CA VAL A 267 -5.32 -17.72 3.50
C VAL A 267 -6.31 -16.58 3.26
N ASP A 268 -6.89 -16.08 4.35
CA ASP A 268 -7.82 -14.94 4.35
C ASP A 268 -7.10 -13.58 4.22
N HIS A 269 -7.88 -12.52 4.03
CA HIS A 269 -7.39 -11.16 3.78
C HIS A 269 -6.46 -10.59 4.86
N THR A 270 -6.65 -10.96 6.13
CA THR A 270 -5.86 -10.43 7.26
C THR A 270 -4.83 -11.44 7.77
N PHE A 271 -4.65 -12.57 7.07
CA PHE A 271 -3.73 -13.64 7.44
C PHE A 271 -3.99 -14.15 8.86
N SER A 272 -5.27 -14.33 9.23
CA SER A 272 -5.71 -14.44 10.62
C SER A 272 -5.25 -15.70 11.38
N THR A 273 -4.88 -16.76 10.67
CA THR A 273 -4.38 -18.00 11.31
C THR A 273 -2.94 -17.84 11.78
N ALA A 274 -2.55 -18.53 12.86
CA ALA A 274 -1.18 -18.48 13.36
C ALA A 274 -0.13 -18.88 12.31
N ALA A 275 -0.45 -19.87 11.46
CA ALA A 275 0.43 -20.30 10.38
C ALA A 275 0.57 -19.21 9.30
N ALA A 276 -0.54 -18.57 8.89
CA ALA A 276 -0.52 -17.48 7.92
C ALA A 276 0.23 -16.25 8.44
N SER A 277 -0.03 -15.82 9.69
CA SER A 277 0.69 -14.71 10.32
C SER A 277 2.19 -14.99 10.39
N ALA A 278 2.59 -16.17 10.85
CA ALA A 278 3.99 -16.56 10.93
C ALA A 278 4.67 -16.60 9.55
N GLN A 279 3.94 -17.02 8.51
CA GLN A 279 4.43 -17.00 7.13
C GLN A 279 4.65 -15.57 6.63
N VAL A 280 3.70 -14.66 6.84
CA VAL A 280 3.85 -13.24 6.51
C VAL A 280 5.05 -12.64 7.23
N GLU A 281 5.16 -12.87 8.54
CA GLU A 281 6.28 -12.37 9.33
C GLU A 281 7.63 -12.89 8.82
N ALA A 282 7.71 -14.16 8.43
CA ALA A 282 8.92 -14.75 7.87
C ALA A 282 9.29 -14.13 6.51
N LEU A 283 8.29 -13.91 5.64
CA LEU A 283 8.50 -13.24 4.34
C LEU A 283 8.96 -11.79 4.54
N THR A 284 8.28 -11.02 5.40
CA THR A 284 8.69 -9.64 5.71
C THR A 284 10.10 -9.58 6.30
N LEU A 285 10.46 -10.52 7.19
CA LEU A 285 11.82 -10.59 7.71
C LEU A 285 12.86 -10.89 6.62
N SER A 286 12.54 -11.76 5.66
CA SER A 286 13.42 -12.07 4.54
C SER A 286 13.66 -10.85 3.63
N LEU A 287 12.65 -9.99 3.45
CA LEU A 287 12.82 -8.71 2.76
C LEU A 287 13.78 -7.81 3.51
N GLY A 288 13.61 -7.68 4.84
CA GLY A 288 14.52 -6.95 5.71
C GLY A 288 15.96 -7.41 5.50
N HIS A 289 16.25 -8.70 5.63
CA HIS A 289 17.61 -9.22 5.42
C HIS A 289 18.17 -8.87 4.03
N LYS A 290 17.37 -9.02 2.96
CA LYS A 290 17.80 -8.72 1.60
C LYS A 290 18.13 -7.23 1.40
N VAL A 291 17.28 -6.33 1.88
CA VAL A 291 17.44 -4.88 1.71
C VAL A 291 18.61 -4.35 2.53
N CYS A 292 18.79 -4.85 3.75
CA CYS A 292 19.79 -4.32 4.70
C CYS A 292 21.21 -4.81 4.45
N GLN A 293 21.35 -5.94 3.75
CA GLN A 293 22.64 -6.52 3.39
C GLN A 293 23.09 -6.10 1.99
N SER A 294 22.21 -5.46 1.20
CA SER A 294 22.57 -4.96 -0.12
C SER A 294 23.26 -3.60 0.02
N PRO A 295 24.45 -3.37 -0.57
CA PRO A 295 25.00 -2.03 -0.67
C PRO A 295 24.02 -1.15 -1.44
N ALA A 296 23.83 0.10 -0.99
CA ALA A 296 22.92 1.04 -1.64
C ALA A 296 23.23 1.12 -3.14
N PRO A 297 22.21 1.13 -4.03
CA PRO A 297 22.46 1.32 -5.45
C PRO A 297 23.12 2.68 -5.64
N SER A 298 24.37 2.68 -6.11
CA SER A 298 25.05 3.90 -6.53
C SER A 298 24.28 4.50 -7.70
N ARG A 299 23.58 5.62 -7.48
CA ARG A 299 23.27 6.54 -8.57
C ARG A 299 24.61 7.10 -9.03
N GLN A 300 25.18 6.46 -10.05
CA GLN A 300 26.39 6.95 -10.68
C GLN A 300 26.00 8.20 -11.47
N ASP A 301 26.66 9.30 -11.13
CA ASP A 301 26.45 10.64 -11.65
C ASP A 301 26.42 10.68 -13.18
N ASP A 302 25.29 11.11 -13.74
CA ASP A 302 25.27 11.80 -15.04
C ASP A 302 25.88 13.21 -14.84
N LEU A 303 27.18 13.25 -14.54
CA LEU A 303 28.02 14.40 -14.83
C LEU A 303 28.74 14.10 -16.13
N ILE A 304 27.98 14.20 -17.24
CA ILE A 304 28.58 14.39 -18.56
C ILE A 304 29.36 15.71 -18.47
N GLY A 305 30.68 15.58 -18.45
CA GLY A 305 31.60 16.69 -18.60
C GLY A 305 31.32 17.41 -19.91
N THR A 306 30.81 18.62 -19.81
CA THR A 306 31.00 19.65 -20.82
C THR A 306 32.16 20.52 -20.37
N ASP A 307 33.37 20.13 -20.81
CA ASP A 307 34.52 21.02 -20.89
C ASP A 307 34.14 22.22 -21.78
N VAL A 308 33.77 23.33 -21.16
CA VAL A 308 33.77 24.65 -21.80
C VAL A 308 35.04 25.36 -21.34
N GLN A 309 36.08 25.26 -22.18
CA GLN A 309 37.27 26.10 -22.09
C GLN A 309 36.87 27.58 -22.16
N LEU A 310 36.92 28.27 -21.02
CA LEU A 310 36.94 29.72 -20.95
C LEU A 310 38.34 30.20 -21.37
N GLY A 311 38.45 30.66 -22.61
CA GLY A 311 39.64 31.34 -23.13
C GLY A 311 39.85 32.70 -22.46
N ALA A 312 41.06 32.93 -21.95
CA ALA A 312 41.52 34.21 -21.42
C ALA A 312 41.64 35.28 -22.53
N PRO A 313 41.50 36.58 -22.20
CA PRO A 313 41.34 37.64 -23.20
C PRO A 313 42.68 38.12 -23.78
N ALA A 314 42.73 38.28 -25.10
CA ALA A 314 43.83 38.93 -25.81
C ALA A 314 43.74 40.45 -25.69
N GLN A 315 44.73 41.06 -25.03
CA GLN A 315 44.97 42.50 -25.04
C GLN A 315 45.40 42.95 -26.44
N ARG A 316 44.58 43.76 -27.12
CA ARG A 316 44.97 44.49 -28.33
C ARG A 316 45.53 45.85 -27.94
N HIS A 317 46.82 46.04 -28.19
CA HIS A 317 47.45 47.35 -28.31
C HIS A 317 46.78 48.17 -29.42
N ILE A 318 46.24 49.34 -29.07
CA ILE A 318 45.92 50.39 -30.03
C ILE A 318 46.89 51.54 -29.78
N ARG A 319 47.72 51.79 -30.80
CA ARG A 319 48.60 52.97 -30.94
C ARG A 319 47.73 54.20 -31.24
N ALA A 320 48.08 55.32 -30.60
CA ALA A 320 47.60 56.65 -30.97
C ALA A 320 48.18 57.13 -32.32
N PRO A 321 47.52 58.12 -32.95
CA PRO A 321 48.25 59.14 -33.67
C PRO A 321 47.87 60.57 -33.23
N VAL A 322 48.93 61.35 -33.02
CA VAL A 322 49.12 62.83 -33.13
C VAL A 322 48.10 63.74 -32.45
#